data_AF-A0A7L3BEW6-F1
#
_entry.id   AF-A0A7L3BEW6-F1
#
_cell.length_a   1.000
_cell.length_b   1.000
_cell.length_c   1.000
_cell.angle_alpha   90.00
_cell.angle_beta   90.00
_cell.angle_gamma   90.00
#
_symmetry.space_group_name_H-M   'P 1'
#
loop_
_entity.id
_entity.type
_entity.pdbx_description
1 polymer ?
#
loop_
_entity_poly.entity_id
_entity_poly.type
_entity_poly.pdbx_seq_one_letter_code
_entity_poly.pdbx_strand_id
1 'polypeptide(L)' 'RAGERPFKCPFVGCGRSFTTSNIRKVHIRTHTGERPYMCPEPNCGRGFTSATNYKNHMRIHTGERVKRRRL' A
#
# COMPACT_ATOMS: atom_id res chain seq x y z
N ARG A 1 5.08 -13.11 -22.83
CA ARG A 1 4.58 -14.07 -21.81
C ARG A 1 3.80 -13.28 -20.76
N ALA A 2 2.50 -13.52 -20.60
CA ALA A 2 1.74 -12.87 -19.53
C ALA A 2 2.37 -13.26 -18.19
N GLY A 3 2.70 -12.26 -17.36
CA GLY A 3 3.30 -12.50 -16.05
C GLY A 3 2.35 -13.34 -15.21
N GLU A 4 2.77 -14.55 -14.84
CA GLU A 4 1.98 -15.45 -14.01
C GLU A 4 1.59 -14.74 -12.70
N ARG A 5 0.32 -14.83 -12.32
CA ARG A 5 -0.24 -14.23 -11.09
C ARG A 5 -0.74 -15.33 -10.16
N PRO A 6 0.15 -16.12 -9.56
CA PRO A 6 -0.25 -17.28 -8.76
C PRO A 6 -0.98 -16.89 -7.47
N PHE A 7 -0.82 -15.66 -6.98
CA PHE A 7 -1.36 -15.23 -5.71
C PHE A 7 -2.78 -14.67 -5.86
N LYS A 8 -3.79 -15.55 -5.83
CA LYS A 8 -5.21 -15.18 -5.88
C LYS A 8 -5.72 -14.62 -4.56
N CYS A 9 -6.62 -13.65 -4.62
CA CYS A 9 -7.35 -13.11 -3.47
C CYS A 9 -8.31 -14.19 -2.92
N PRO A 10 -8.34 -14.43 -1.60
CA PRO A 10 -9.20 -15.45 -1.00
C PRO A 10 -10.67 -15.02 -0.84
N PHE A 11 -11.00 -13.73 -1.03
CA PHE A 11 -12.37 -13.24 -0.88
C PHE A 11 -13.24 -13.67 -2.06
N VAL A 12 -14.37 -14.30 -1.73
CA VAL A 12 -15.39 -14.72 -2.70
C VAL A 12 -15.91 -13.50 -3.47
N GLY A 13 -15.99 -13.59 -4.79
CA GLY A 13 -16.43 -12.50 -5.67
C GLY A 13 -15.35 -11.47 -6.03
N CYS A 14 -14.15 -11.49 -5.43
CA CYS A 14 -13.10 -10.51 -5.75
C CYS A 14 -12.35 -10.83 -7.06
N GLY A 15 -12.04 -12.11 -7.31
CA GLY A 15 -11.39 -12.58 -8.55
C GLY A 15 -9.97 -12.06 -8.83
N ARG A 16 -9.42 -11.15 -8.02
CA ARG A 16 -8.10 -10.55 -8.25
C ARG A 16 -6.95 -11.53 -7.99
N SER A 17 -5.91 -11.44 -8.81
CA SER A 17 -4.67 -12.20 -8.66
C SER A 17 -3.44 -11.30 -8.80
N PHE A 18 -2.38 -11.66 -8.10
CA PHE A 18 -1.17 -10.85 -7.96
C PHE A 18 0.07 -11.67 -8.29
N THR A 19 1.13 -10.97 -8.72
CA THR A 19 2.42 -11.56 -9.06
C THR A 19 3.24 -11.93 -7.84
N THR A 20 2.98 -11.30 -6.68
CA THR A 20 3.67 -11.61 -5.42
C THR A 20 2.69 -11.73 -4.25
N SER A 21 3.06 -12.53 -3.26
CA SER A 21 2.29 -12.74 -2.03
C SER A 21 2.13 -11.43 -1.23
N ASN A 22 3.13 -10.55 -1.26
CA ASN A 22 3.11 -9.28 -0.54
C ASN A 22 2.04 -8.33 -1.10
N ILE A 23 1.94 -8.21 -2.43
CA ILE A 23 0.91 -7.37 -3.07
C ILE A 23 -0.49 -7.94 -2.75
N ARG A 24 -0.66 -9.27 -2.79
CA ARG A 24 -1.90 -9.90 -2.35
C ARG A 24 -2.25 -9.59 -0.89
N LYS A 25 -1.28 -9.69 0.03
CA LYS A 25 -1.50 -9.37 1.45
C LYS A 25 -1.94 -7.92 1.66
N VAL A 26 -1.29 -6.97 1.00
CA VAL A 26 -1.71 -5.55 1.03
C VAL A 26 -3.11 -5.37 0.45
N HIS A 27 -3.46 -6.08 -0.63
CA HIS A 27 -4.81 -6.05 -1.18
C HIS A 27 -5.86 -6.61 -0.21
N ILE A 28 -5.57 -7.68 0.53
CA ILE A 28 -6.50 -8.25 1.52
C ILE A 28 -6.96 -7.19 2.54
N ARG A 29 -6.08 -6.26 2.91
CA ARG A 29 -6.42 -5.14 3.81
C ARG A 29 -7.50 -4.21 3.27
N THR A 30 -7.76 -4.20 1.95
CA THR A 30 -8.87 -3.41 1.38
C THR A 30 -10.24 -4.05 1.65
N HIS A 31 -10.27 -5.35 1.94
CA HIS A 31 -11.50 -6.05 2.34
C HIS A 31 -11.72 -5.96 3.84
N THR A 32 -10.66 -6.08 4.64
CA THR A 32 -10.76 -6.06 6.11
C THR A 32 -10.81 -4.65 6.71
N GLY A 33 -10.39 -3.62 5.94
CA GLY A 33 -10.25 -2.25 6.44
C GLY A 33 -9.02 -2.03 7.33
N GLU A 34 -8.17 -3.04 7.51
CA GLU A 34 -6.96 -2.96 8.35
C GLU A 34 -5.98 -1.91 7.80
N ARG A 35 -5.58 -0.97 8.66
CA ARG A 35 -4.61 0.08 8.33
C ARG A 35 -3.48 0.09 9.35
N PRO A 36 -2.47 -0.78 9.20
CA PRO A 36 -1.39 -0.91 10.19
C PRO A 36 -0.49 0.31 10.28
N TYR A 37 -0.47 1.13 9.22
CA TYR A 37 0.39 2.29 9.13
C TYR A 37 -0.46 3.55 9.32
N MET A 38 -0.58 3.99 10.56
CA MET A 38 -1.29 5.22 10.91
C MET A 38 -0.32 6.40 10.94
N CYS A 39 -0.74 7.52 10.36
CA CYS A 39 -0.02 8.78 10.51
C CYS A 39 -0.12 9.26 11.96
N PRO A 40 1.01 9.52 12.64
CA PRO A 40 1.00 9.97 14.03
C PRO A 40 0.60 11.45 14.18
N GLU A 41 0.56 12.21 13.08
CA GLU A 41 0.21 13.62 13.11
C GLU A 41 -1.25 13.80 13.54
N PRO A 42 -1.51 14.55 14.64
CA PRO A 42 -2.83 14.63 15.26
C PRO A 42 -3.90 15.22 14.33
N ASN A 43 -3.49 16.12 13.43
CA ASN A 43 -4.39 16.77 12.48
C ASN A 43 -4.53 16.01 11.14
N CYS A 44 -3.87 14.86 10.98
CA CYS A 44 -3.88 14.09 9.72
C CYS A 44 -4.81 12.87 9.79
N GLY A 45 -4.69 12.06 10.85
CA GLY A 45 -5.54 10.87 11.07
C GLY A 45 -5.50 9.82 9.95
N ARG A 46 -4.54 9.89 9.02
CA ARG A 46 -4.55 9.11 7.78
C ARG A 46 -3.91 7.75 7.99
N GLY A 47 -4.63 6.69 7.67
CA GLY A 47 -4.15 5.30 7.73
C GLY A 47 -3.89 4.70 6.35
N PHE A 48 -2.88 3.83 6.26
CA PHE A 48 -2.43 3.20 5.01
C PHE A 48 -2.36 1.68 5.13
N THR A 49 -2.63 1.01 4.02
CA THR A 49 -2.57 -0.47 3.91
C THR A 49 -1.16 -0.98 3.55
N SER A 50 -0.25 -0.11 3.11
CA SER A 50 1.11 -0.47 2.71
C SER A 50 2.16 0.49 3.29
N ALA A 51 3.33 -0.05 3.60
CA ALA A 51 4.47 0.73 4.11
C ALA A 51 4.98 1.76 3.09
N THR A 52 4.99 1.43 1.79
CA THR A 52 5.47 2.33 0.74
C THR A 52 4.58 3.57 0.63
N ASN A 53 3.26 3.39 0.68
CA ASN A 53 2.31 4.50 0.65
C ASN A 53 2.43 5.36 1.92
N TYR A 54 2.57 4.74 3.10
CA TYR A 54 2.82 5.44 4.36
C TYR A 54 4.12 6.26 4.31
N LYS A 55 5.25 5.67 3.90
CA LYS A 55 6.53 6.37 3.79
C LYS A 55 6.47 7.56 2.84
N ASN A 56 5.81 7.39 1.69
CA ASN A 56 5.60 8.50 0.75
C ASN A 56 4.71 9.60 1.34
N HIS A 57 3.68 9.22 2.11
CA HIS A 57 2.84 10.18 2.81
C HIS A 57 3.63 10.98 3.85
N MET A 58 4.47 10.34 4.66
CA MET A 58 5.24 11.03 5.71
C MET A 58 6.14 12.15 5.16
N ARG A 59 6.57 12.07 3.90
CA ARG A 59 7.36 13.11 3.23
C ARG A 59 6.62 14.45 3.11
N ILE A 60 5.29 14.46 3.14
CA ILE A 60 4.53 15.71 3.09
C ILE A 60 4.63 16.49 4.40
N HIS A 61 4.81 15.78 5.53
CA HIS A 61 4.89 16.40 6.86
C HIS A 61 6.32 16.83 7.17
N THR A 62 7.32 16.05 6.76
CA THR A 62 8.72 16.41 6.96
C THR A 62 9.22 17.50 6.02
N GLY A 63 8.41 17.91 5.03
CA GLY A 63 8.78 18.93 4.06
C GLY A 63 9.99 18.52 3.18
N GLU A 64 10.35 17.23 3.15
CA GLU A 64 11.44 16.73 2.32
C GLU A 64 11.07 16.92 0.84
N ARG A 65 11.54 18.03 0.26
CA ARG A 65 11.62 18.20 -1.19
C ARG A 65 12.52 17.09 -1.71
N VAL A 66 11.90 16.06 -2.27
CA VAL A 66 12.59 15.03 -3.04
C VAL A 66 13.47 15.77 -4.04
N LYS A 67 14.80 15.73 -3.84
CA LYS A 67 15.73 15.97 -4.95
C LYS A 67 15.38 14.90 -5.95
N ARG A 68 14.50 15.22 -6.91
CA ARG A 68 14.29 14.39 -8.08
C ARG A 68 15.67 14.34 -8.70
N ARG A 69 16.39 13.22 -8.54
CA ARG A 69 17.47 12.89 -9.45
C ARG A 69 16.78 12.80 -10.81
N ARG A 70 16.79 13.92 -11.54
CA ARG A 70 16.79 13.87 -13.00
C ARG A 70 18.06 13.08 -13.32
N LEU A 71 17.89 11.83 -13.75
CA LEU A 71 18.86 11.26 -14.66
C LEU A 71 18.87 12.13 -15.91
#